data_AF-A0A0R0BSP5-F1
#
_entry.id   AF-A0A0R0BSP5-F1
#
_cell.length_a   1.000
_cell.length_b   1.000
_cell.length_c   1.000
_cell.angle_alpha   90.00
_cell.angle_beta   90.00
_cell.angle_gamma   90.00
#
_symmetry.space_group_name_H-M   'P 1'
#
loop_
_entity.id
_entity.type
_entity.pdbx_description
1 polymer ?
#
loop_
_entity_poly.entity_id
_entity_poly.type
_entity_poly.pdbx_seq_one_letter_code
_entity_poly.pdbx_strand_id
1 'polypeptide(L)'
;MNLWQALQQHPALRTVDLALGHSLQRLDPAIDPLVLAAAVLAAHAVTQGHAGLRLDQAARLLPEAASAEEGAAAVPLPWPALAQWTQALQASPWVYREGALLQAAPAPAVLVLEAGLVYLRRYREFERRLAVGLQRIGSQPVETGQLAAIAPVFASLFPQAAGDHQAQAAAMALRHPLMLVTGGPGTGKTTTIARLLVLLAAQARAAGQPAPRIGLAAPTGRAAERMAESLRLAAQKMLAAGVDPALLAALPAHASTVHRLLGVIPDSPEFRHHADNPLALEVLVVDEASMMGLSLMTRLVEAVASGTRLVLLGDPDQLPSVEAGDVLAALLRASGDGSRIEPDDATALQPLLGTLPAVPRQAPASGFAGRRVQLQRGWRQSQALDLAPLAAACRQGDAAAALALLRGGALAGVHWHQDQGDTLAIGRKALLAHAHRLRDAADPAQALALANELRVLTAVREGPQGAATLNTRIEALLRGGRDGSPWFQGRLLLITENSYRHRLFNGDVGVCFADAHGKLLAWFPGEAEGAPRAFHPAALPAHDSAFAMTVHKAQGSEYGQVWLQLPLRENRVLSRELVYTGLTRARDSLHLAGSAQVLELALARQAARWSGLEARLQAG
;
A
#
# COMPACT_ATOMS: atom_id res chain seq x y z
N MET A 1 -21.67 -25.66 -26.16
CA MET A 1 -21.72 -24.69 -25.06
C MET A 1 -20.82 -23.53 -25.41
N ASN A 2 -21.33 -22.29 -25.43
CA ASN A 2 -20.49 -21.12 -25.68
C ASN A 2 -19.78 -20.65 -24.39
N LEU A 3 -18.82 -19.73 -24.50
CA LEU A 3 -18.05 -19.26 -23.35
C LEU A 3 -18.95 -18.67 -22.25
N TRP A 4 -19.96 -17.87 -22.61
CA TRP A 4 -20.90 -17.29 -21.64
C TRP A 4 -21.64 -18.34 -20.82
N GLN A 5 -22.13 -19.41 -21.45
CA GLN A 5 -22.79 -20.53 -20.76
C GLN A 5 -21.83 -21.26 -19.82
N ALA A 6 -20.58 -21.45 -20.25
CA ALA A 6 -19.56 -22.13 -19.44
C ALA A 6 -19.17 -21.29 -18.20
N LEU A 7 -19.04 -19.97 -18.35
CA LEU A 7 -18.70 -19.05 -17.27
C LEU A 7 -19.79 -19.01 -16.18
N GLN A 8 -21.07 -19.11 -16.54
CA GLN A 8 -22.18 -19.13 -15.56
C GLN A 8 -22.10 -20.29 -14.57
N GLN A 9 -21.42 -21.37 -14.95
CA GLN A 9 -21.26 -22.58 -14.12
C GLN A 9 -19.90 -22.63 -13.44
N HIS A 10 -19.02 -21.64 -13.67
CA HIS A 10 -17.64 -21.71 -13.19
C HIS A 10 -17.53 -21.29 -11.72
N PRO A 11 -17.00 -22.14 -10.82
CA PRO A 11 -17.04 -21.92 -9.37
C PRO A 11 -16.19 -20.73 -8.90
N ALA A 12 -15.18 -20.32 -9.68
CA ALA A 12 -14.34 -19.18 -9.32
C ALA A 12 -15.02 -17.81 -9.54
N LEU A 13 -16.12 -17.76 -10.31
CA LEU A 13 -16.85 -16.52 -10.57
C LEU A 13 -17.86 -16.24 -9.47
N ARG A 14 -17.90 -14.99 -9.00
CA ARG A 14 -18.81 -14.61 -7.93
C ARG A 14 -20.17 -14.24 -8.52
N THR A 15 -21.23 -14.35 -7.72
CA THR A 15 -22.59 -13.99 -8.14
C THR A 15 -22.67 -12.56 -8.69
N VAL A 16 -21.93 -11.62 -8.11
CA VAL A 16 -21.87 -10.23 -8.58
C VAL A 16 -21.20 -10.07 -9.95
N ASP A 17 -20.21 -10.92 -10.27
CA ASP A 17 -19.53 -10.89 -11.56
C ASP A 17 -20.51 -11.32 -12.67
N LEU A 18 -21.30 -12.38 -12.40
CA LEU A 18 -22.34 -12.89 -13.29
C LEU A 18 -23.55 -11.95 -13.42
N ALA A 19 -23.92 -11.25 -12.34
CA ALA A 19 -25.05 -10.33 -12.32
C ALA A 19 -24.93 -9.20 -13.36
N LEU A 20 -23.71 -8.75 -13.65
CA LEU A 20 -23.45 -7.78 -14.71
C LEU A 20 -23.81 -8.35 -16.09
N GLY A 21 -23.35 -9.57 -16.40
CA GLY A 21 -23.67 -10.26 -17.64
C GLY A 21 -25.18 -10.49 -17.80
N HIS A 22 -25.84 -11.00 -16.76
CA HIS A 22 -27.30 -11.19 -16.77
C HIS A 22 -28.07 -9.88 -16.96
N SER A 23 -27.59 -8.78 -16.36
CA SER A 23 -28.23 -7.47 -16.52
C SER A 23 -28.13 -6.96 -17.94
N LEU A 24 -26.95 -7.08 -18.58
CA LEU A 24 -26.77 -6.73 -19.99
C LEU A 24 -27.65 -7.59 -20.90
N GLN A 25 -27.70 -8.90 -20.66
CA GLN A 25 -28.53 -9.83 -21.44
C GLN A 25 -30.04 -9.52 -21.30
N ARG A 26 -30.48 -9.06 -20.13
CA ARG A 26 -31.88 -8.64 -19.92
C ARG A 26 -32.19 -7.31 -20.62
N LEU A 27 -31.24 -6.39 -20.68
CA LEU A 27 -31.39 -5.10 -21.36
C LEU A 27 -31.35 -5.25 -22.88
N ASP A 28 -30.55 -6.19 -23.37
CA ASP A 28 -30.40 -6.50 -24.80
C ASP A 28 -30.36 -8.02 -24.98
N PRO A 29 -31.51 -8.67 -25.22
CA PRO A 29 -31.57 -10.12 -25.42
C PRO A 29 -30.80 -10.62 -26.65
N ALA A 30 -30.48 -9.74 -27.60
CA ALA A 30 -29.75 -10.06 -28.82
C ALA A 30 -28.23 -9.83 -28.68
N ILE A 31 -27.76 -9.40 -27.51
CA ILE A 31 -26.34 -9.13 -27.27
C ILE A 31 -25.47 -10.37 -27.53
N ASP A 32 -24.34 -10.15 -28.20
CA ASP A 32 -23.40 -11.23 -28.50
C ASP A 32 -22.87 -11.87 -27.18
N PRO A 33 -22.94 -13.21 -27.03
CA PRO A 33 -22.42 -13.90 -25.85
C PRO A 33 -20.95 -13.59 -25.51
N LEU A 34 -20.11 -13.22 -26.49
CA LEU A 34 -18.73 -12.84 -26.27
C LEU A 34 -18.59 -11.47 -25.57
N VAL A 35 -19.56 -10.57 -25.76
CA VAL A 35 -19.63 -9.29 -25.03
C VAL A 35 -20.02 -9.55 -23.58
N LEU A 36 -20.97 -10.47 -23.34
CA LEU A 36 -21.35 -10.89 -21.98
C LEU A 36 -20.17 -11.55 -21.26
N ALA A 37 -19.46 -12.45 -21.93
CA ALA A 37 -18.27 -13.10 -21.38
C ALA A 37 -17.18 -12.07 -21.03
N ALA A 38 -16.93 -11.09 -21.90
CA ALA A 38 -15.98 -10.01 -21.62
C ALA A 38 -16.40 -9.15 -20.43
N ALA A 39 -17.68 -8.83 -20.29
CA ALA A 39 -18.20 -8.05 -19.16
C ALA A 39 -17.96 -8.75 -17.82
N VAL A 40 -18.29 -10.05 -17.75
CA VAL A 40 -18.10 -10.86 -16.54
C VAL A 40 -16.63 -11.05 -16.22
N LEU A 41 -15.79 -11.32 -17.23
CA LEU A 41 -14.35 -11.47 -17.02
C LEU A 41 -13.68 -10.14 -16.66
N ALA A 42 -14.14 -9.00 -17.19
CA ALA A 42 -13.66 -7.69 -16.78
C ALA A 42 -14.08 -7.36 -15.34
N ALA A 43 -15.31 -7.70 -14.94
CA ALA A 43 -15.75 -7.60 -13.55
C ALA A 43 -14.90 -8.49 -12.63
N HIS A 44 -14.62 -9.73 -13.03
CA HIS A 44 -13.76 -10.61 -12.27
C HIS A 44 -12.31 -10.11 -12.21
N ALA A 45 -11.76 -9.57 -13.31
CA ALA A 45 -10.42 -9.00 -13.36
C ALA A 45 -10.25 -7.87 -12.33
N VAL A 46 -11.25 -7.00 -12.20
CA VAL A 46 -11.31 -5.94 -11.17
C VAL A 46 -11.15 -6.49 -9.76
N THR A 47 -11.67 -7.69 -9.51
CA THR A 47 -11.72 -8.29 -8.18
C THR A 47 -10.43 -8.99 -7.82
N GLN A 48 -9.67 -9.38 -8.85
CA GLN A 48 -8.28 -9.80 -8.75
C GLN A 48 -7.31 -8.59 -8.74
N GLY A 49 -7.83 -7.36 -8.72
CA GLY A 49 -7.03 -6.13 -8.60
C GLY A 49 -6.62 -5.51 -9.94
N HIS A 50 -7.05 -6.02 -11.10
CA HIS A 50 -6.76 -5.42 -12.39
C HIS A 50 -7.67 -4.22 -12.69
N ALA A 51 -7.19 -3.18 -13.36
CA ALA A 51 -8.06 -2.07 -13.79
C ALA A 51 -8.86 -2.43 -15.05
N GLY A 52 -8.32 -3.30 -15.91
CA GLY A 52 -8.95 -3.80 -17.12
C GLY A 52 -8.56 -5.25 -17.42
N LEU A 53 -9.13 -5.84 -18.47
CA LEU A 53 -8.94 -7.21 -18.91
C LEU A 53 -8.10 -7.27 -20.19
N ARG A 54 -7.04 -8.07 -20.16
CA ARG A 54 -6.27 -8.52 -21.34
C ARG A 54 -6.98 -9.72 -21.95
N LEU A 55 -7.59 -9.58 -23.13
CA LEU A 55 -8.33 -10.68 -23.77
C LEU A 55 -7.43 -11.88 -24.11
N ASP A 56 -6.19 -11.62 -24.53
CA ASP A 56 -5.17 -12.63 -24.82
C ASP A 56 -4.67 -13.37 -23.57
N GLN A 57 -4.98 -12.86 -22.37
CA GLN A 57 -4.61 -13.46 -21.09
C GLN A 57 -5.83 -13.81 -20.23
N ALA A 58 -7.04 -13.77 -20.77
CA ALA A 58 -8.28 -13.99 -20.00
C ALA A 58 -8.29 -15.33 -19.26
N ALA A 59 -7.70 -16.38 -19.85
CA ALA A 59 -7.57 -17.69 -19.23
C ALA A 59 -6.77 -17.68 -17.90
N ARG A 60 -5.86 -16.71 -17.72
CA ARG A 60 -5.08 -16.55 -16.46
C ARG A 60 -5.95 -16.13 -15.27
N LEU A 61 -7.15 -15.60 -15.51
CA LEU A 61 -8.10 -15.23 -14.46
C LEU A 61 -8.87 -16.43 -13.93
N LEU A 62 -9.07 -17.47 -14.75
CA LEU A 62 -9.80 -18.69 -14.41
C LEU A 62 -8.94 -19.95 -14.59
N PRO A 63 -7.80 -20.04 -13.90
CA PRO A 63 -6.94 -21.23 -13.95
C PRO A 63 -7.63 -22.46 -13.36
N GLU A 64 -7.50 -23.56 -14.11
CA GLU A 64 -8.16 -24.86 -13.97
C GLU A 64 -8.01 -25.52 -12.58
N ALA A 65 -7.00 -25.15 -11.78
CA ALA A 65 -6.71 -25.76 -10.48
C ALA A 65 -7.49 -25.18 -9.28
N ALA A 66 -8.36 -24.17 -9.46
CA ALA A 66 -9.11 -23.57 -8.34
C ALA A 66 -10.17 -24.52 -7.74
N SER A 67 -10.51 -25.60 -8.43
CA SER A 67 -11.47 -26.63 -8.00
C SER A 67 -10.81 -27.87 -7.39
N ALA A 68 -9.49 -27.89 -7.21
CA ALA A 68 -8.76 -29.08 -6.77
C ALA A 68 -8.89 -29.42 -5.27
N GLU A 69 -9.76 -28.74 -4.51
CA GLU A 69 -10.14 -29.21 -3.17
C GLU A 69 -11.18 -30.34 -3.21
N GLU A 70 -11.84 -30.59 -4.35
CA GLU A 70 -12.86 -31.64 -4.47
C GLU A 70 -12.85 -32.39 -5.82
N GLY A 71 -11.72 -32.98 -6.24
CA GLY A 71 -11.70 -34.07 -7.25
C GLY A 71 -12.40 -33.86 -8.61
N ALA A 72 -12.92 -32.67 -8.91
CA ALA A 72 -13.68 -32.36 -10.10
C ALA A 72 -12.72 -32.00 -11.22
N ALA A 73 -12.73 -32.80 -12.29
CA ALA A 73 -12.00 -32.49 -13.51
C ALA A 73 -12.40 -31.09 -14.00
N ALA A 74 -11.40 -30.21 -14.21
CA ALA A 74 -11.63 -28.88 -14.74
C ALA A 74 -12.35 -29.01 -16.10
N VAL A 75 -13.51 -28.36 -16.25
CA VAL A 75 -14.20 -28.31 -17.52
C VAL A 75 -13.45 -27.32 -18.42
N PRO A 76 -12.86 -27.75 -19.54
CA PRO A 76 -12.12 -26.84 -20.41
C PRO A 76 -13.07 -25.78 -20.98
N LEU A 77 -12.72 -24.51 -20.77
CA LEU A 77 -13.51 -23.38 -21.23
C LEU A 77 -13.30 -23.16 -22.75
N PRO A 78 -14.37 -22.93 -23.53
CA PRO A 78 -14.28 -22.76 -24.98
C PRO A 78 -13.83 -21.33 -25.33
N TRP A 79 -12.55 -21.02 -25.12
CA TRP A 79 -11.96 -19.72 -25.41
C TRP A 79 -12.02 -19.39 -26.92
N PRO A 80 -12.57 -18.23 -27.33
CA PRO A 80 -12.61 -17.83 -28.73
C PRO A 80 -11.23 -17.39 -29.24
N ALA A 81 -11.06 -17.34 -30.56
CA ALA A 81 -9.92 -16.66 -31.15
C ALA A 81 -9.95 -15.16 -30.81
N LEU A 82 -8.79 -14.57 -30.49
CA LEU A 82 -8.70 -13.15 -30.10
C LEU A 82 -9.36 -12.22 -31.12
N ALA A 83 -9.10 -12.44 -32.41
CA ALA A 83 -9.67 -11.63 -33.49
C ALA A 83 -11.22 -11.68 -33.52
N GLN A 84 -11.81 -12.86 -33.34
CA GLN A 84 -13.26 -13.04 -33.27
C GLN A 84 -13.84 -12.29 -32.07
N TRP A 85 -13.17 -12.40 -30.91
CA TRP A 85 -13.62 -11.74 -29.69
C TRP A 85 -13.54 -10.22 -29.80
N THR A 86 -12.44 -9.70 -30.33
CA THR A 86 -12.27 -8.27 -30.59
C THR A 86 -13.31 -7.75 -31.57
N GLN A 87 -13.61 -8.49 -32.65
CA GLN A 87 -14.63 -8.10 -33.62
C GLN A 87 -16.03 -8.02 -32.98
N ALA A 88 -16.42 -9.01 -32.18
CA ALA A 88 -17.70 -9.01 -31.48
C ALA A 88 -17.84 -7.82 -30.53
N LEU A 89 -16.75 -7.47 -29.81
CA LEU A 89 -16.72 -6.30 -28.94
C LEU A 89 -16.81 -5.00 -29.73
N GLN A 90 -16.09 -4.88 -30.84
CA GLN A 90 -16.10 -3.68 -31.68
C GLN A 90 -17.45 -3.42 -32.38
N ALA A 91 -18.24 -4.47 -32.61
CA ALA A 91 -19.57 -4.36 -33.21
C ALA A 91 -20.67 -4.02 -32.20
N SER A 92 -20.39 -4.13 -30.89
CA SER A 92 -21.41 -3.98 -29.85
C SER A 92 -21.65 -2.51 -29.47
N PRO A 93 -22.91 -2.04 -29.38
CA PRO A 93 -23.22 -0.68 -28.93
C PRO A 93 -22.93 -0.47 -27.42
N TRP A 94 -22.73 -1.56 -26.66
CA TRP A 94 -22.40 -1.52 -25.24
C TRP A 94 -20.91 -1.30 -24.96
N VAL A 95 -20.08 -1.28 -26.01
CA VAL A 95 -18.63 -1.14 -25.96
C VAL A 95 -18.20 0.14 -26.66
N TYR A 96 -17.55 1.05 -25.93
CA TYR A 96 -16.92 2.23 -26.52
C TYR A 96 -15.49 1.92 -26.99
N ARG A 97 -15.14 2.36 -28.20
CA ARG A 97 -13.87 2.02 -28.88
C ARG A 97 -13.04 3.21 -29.36
N GLU A 98 -13.68 4.35 -29.61
CA GLU A 98 -13.11 5.45 -30.40
C GLU A 98 -12.94 6.71 -29.57
N GLY A 99 -11.72 7.07 -29.22
CA GLY A 99 -11.39 8.35 -28.62
C GLY A 99 -9.93 8.48 -28.24
N ALA A 100 -9.48 9.69 -28.01
CA ALA A 100 -8.17 9.91 -27.38
C ALA A 100 -8.14 9.27 -26.00
N LEU A 101 -6.96 8.83 -25.52
CA LEU A 101 -6.80 8.18 -24.22
C LEU A 101 -7.36 9.01 -23.05
N LEU A 102 -7.40 10.34 -23.21
CA LEU A 102 -7.91 11.30 -22.23
C LEU A 102 -9.34 11.80 -22.48
N GLN A 103 -10.02 11.32 -23.53
CA GLN A 103 -11.42 11.64 -23.81
C GLN A 103 -12.35 10.76 -22.98
N ALA A 104 -13.43 11.32 -22.41
CA ALA A 104 -14.40 10.55 -21.63
C ALA A 104 -15.23 9.62 -22.52
N ALA A 105 -15.45 8.37 -22.07
CA ALA A 105 -16.37 7.47 -22.75
C ALA A 105 -17.83 7.94 -22.54
N PRO A 106 -18.67 8.06 -23.58
CA PRO A 106 -20.06 8.50 -23.46
C PRO A 106 -20.99 7.39 -22.95
N ALA A 107 -22.16 7.78 -22.43
CA ALA A 107 -23.27 6.85 -22.20
C ALA A 107 -23.94 6.49 -23.54
N PRO A 108 -24.51 5.28 -23.69
CA PRO A 108 -24.78 4.26 -22.68
C PRO A 108 -23.70 3.18 -22.52
N ALA A 109 -22.49 3.35 -23.07
CA ALA A 109 -21.44 2.33 -23.03
C ALA A 109 -21.13 1.86 -21.59
N VAL A 110 -21.07 0.54 -21.41
CA VAL A 110 -20.77 -0.12 -20.12
C VAL A 110 -19.34 -0.66 -20.11
N LEU A 111 -18.84 -1.05 -21.29
CA LEU A 111 -17.47 -1.48 -21.51
C LEU A 111 -16.71 -0.46 -22.35
N VAL A 112 -15.38 -0.45 -22.19
CA VAL A 112 -14.47 0.33 -23.04
C VAL A 112 -13.36 -0.60 -23.55
N LEU A 113 -13.17 -0.65 -24.86
CA LEU A 113 -12.05 -1.33 -25.50
C LEU A 113 -11.01 -0.28 -25.90
N GLU A 114 -9.85 -0.27 -25.23
CA GLU A 114 -8.80 0.72 -25.46
C GLU A 114 -7.42 0.06 -25.31
N ALA A 115 -6.52 0.29 -26.28
CA ALA A 115 -5.13 -0.21 -26.25
C ALA A 115 -5.00 -1.71 -25.93
N GLY A 116 -5.92 -2.55 -26.44
CA GLY A 116 -5.92 -3.99 -26.20
C GLY A 116 -6.47 -4.44 -24.84
N LEU A 117 -6.99 -3.51 -24.04
CA LEU A 117 -7.65 -3.78 -22.76
C LEU A 117 -9.16 -3.57 -22.86
N VAL A 118 -9.93 -4.46 -22.22
CA VAL A 118 -11.36 -4.30 -22.01
C VAL A 118 -11.62 -3.87 -20.58
N TYR A 119 -12.24 -2.71 -20.40
CA TYR A 119 -12.55 -2.16 -19.10
C TYR A 119 -14.04 -2.20 -18.82
N LEU A 120 -14.39 -2.33 -17.54
CA LEU A 120 -15.63 -1.72 -17.06
C LEU A 120 -15.44 -0.19 -17.13
N ARG A 121 -16.37 0.52 -17.78
CA ARG A 121 -16.26 1.97 -18.03
C ARG A 121 -15.89 2.77 -16.78
N ARG A 122 -16.45 2.42 -15.61
CA ARG A 122 -16.14 3.06 -14.33
C ARG A 122 -14.64 3.09 -14.02
N TYR A 123 -13.93 1.97 -14.19
CA TYR A 123 -12.50 1.86 -13.87
C TYR A 123 -11.64 2.56 -14.92
N ARG A 124 -12.05 2.49 -16.19
CA ARG A 124 -11.45 3.30 -17.26
C ARG A 124 -11.53 4.80 -16.95
N GLU A 125 -12.70 5.28 -16.53
CA GLU A 125 -12.89 6.68 -16.16
C GLU A 125 -12.14 7.08 -14.89
N PHE A 126 -11.87 6.15 -13.96
CA PHE A 126 -10.94 6.44 -12.86
C PHE A 126 -9.51 6.62 -13.38
N GLU A 127 -8.99 5.75 -14.25
CA GLU A 127 -7.64 5.92 -14.83
C GLU A 127 -7.52 7.26 -15.57
N ARG A 128 -8.54 7.61 -16.37
CA ARG A 128 -8.58 8.88 -17.10
C ARG A 128 -8.57 10.09 -16.16
N ARG A 129 -9.50 10.14 -15.21
CA ARG A 129 -9.62 11.28 -14.28
C ARG A 129 -8.38 11.43 -13.41
N LEU A 130 -7.78 10.32 -12.98
CA LEU A 130 -6.53 10.33 -12.25
C LEU A 130 -5.39 10.91 -13.10
N ALA A 131 -5.21 10.46 -14.34
CA ALA A 131 -4.18 10.98 -15.23
C ALA A 131 -4.35 12.49 -15.47
N VAL A 132 -5.57 12.93 -15.80
CA VAL A 132 -5.90 14.35 -15.99
C VAL A 132 -5.61 15.17 -14.73
N GLY A 133 -6.03 14.67 -13.57
CA GLY A 133 -5.84 15.37 -12.29
C GLY A 133 -4.37 15.46 -11.89
N LEU A 134 -3.58 14.42 -12.10
CA LEU A 134 -2.15 14.43 -11.82
C LEU A 134 -1.39 15.35 -12.76
N GLN A 135 -1.74 15.38 -14.06
CA GLN A 135 -1.16 16.35 -14.97
C GLN A 135 -1.53 17.78 -14.60
N ARG A 136 -2.80 18.03 -14.24
CA ARG A 136 -3.26 19.32 -13.73
C ARG A 136 -2.45 19.78 -12.52
N ILE A 137 -2.11 18.89 -11.58
CA ILE A 137 -1.28 19.24 -10.41
C ILE A 137 0.18 19.45 -10.84
N GLY A 138 0.74 18.48 -11.57
CA GLY A 138 2.14 18.44 -11.96
C GLY A 138 2.58 19.60 -12.86
N SER A 139 1.68 20.11 -13.70
CA SER A 139 1.98 21.18 -14.67
C SER A 139 1.86 22.59 -14.08
N GLN A 140 1.42 22.74 -12.83
CA GLN A 140 1.28 24.08 -12.23
C GLN A 140 2.65 24.65 -11.87
N PRO A 141 2.93 25.92 -12.21
CA PRO A 141 4.13 26.57 -11.73
C PRO A 141 4.05 26.71 -10.21
N VAL A 142 5.13 26.34 -9.53
CA VAL A 142 5.30 26.55 -8.10
C VAL A 142 6.22 27.74 -7.91
N GLU A 143 5.82 28.71 -7.11
CA GLU A 143 6.72 29.78 -6.69
C GLU A 143 7.86 29.17 -5.87
N THR A 144 9.06 29.11 -6.47
CA THR A 144 10.24 28.53 -5.85
C THR A 144 10.91 29.45 -4.83
N GLY A 145 10.38 30.67 -4.61
CA GLY A 145 11.00 31.68 -3.76
C GLY A 145 12.48 31.92 -4.10
N GLN A 146 13.21 32.58 -3.21
CA GLN A 146 14.66 32.67 -3.32
C GLN A 146 15.29 31.44 -2.64
N LEU A 147 15.59 30.38 -3.40
CA LEU A 147 16.25 29.17 -2.86
C LEU A 147 17.57 29.50 -2.15
N ALA A 148 18.26 30.56 -2.56
CA ALA A 148 19.46 31.06 -1.89
C ALA A 148 19.19 31.52 -0.44
N ALA A 149 18.01 32.06 -0.15
CA ALA A 149 17.65 32.56 1.18
C ALA A 149 17.48 31.41 2.20
N ILE A 150 17.12 30.21 1.75
CA ILE A 150 16.96 29.02 2.61
C ILE A 150 18.19 28.12 2.63
N ALA A 151 19.24 28.43 1.86
CA ALA A 151 20.47 27.63 1.78
C ALA A 151 21.14 27.36 3.16
N PRO A 152 21.19 28.32 4.11
CA PRO A 152 21.75 28.04 5.44
C PRO A 152 20.93 27.01 6.23
N VAL A 153 19.59 27.09 6.17
CA VAL A 153 18.70 26.12 6.81
C VAL A 153 18.85 24.76 6.13
N PHE A 154 18.94 24.73 4.80
CA PHE A 154 19.17 23.51 4.04
C PHE A 154 20.48 22.81 4.44
N ALA A 155 21.58 23.55 4.53
CA ALA A 155 22.88 23.00 4.95
C ALA A 155 22.86 22.45 6.39
N SER A 156 22.09 23.08 7.29
CA SER A 156 21.88 22.57 8.65
C SER A 156 21.10 21.25 8.66
N LEU A 157 20.07 21.12 7.82
CA LEU A 157 19.24 19.91 7.73
C LEU A 157 19.94 18.77 6.97
N PHE A 158 20.77 19.11 5.99
CA PHE A 158 21.50 18.20 5.09
C PHE A 158 22.99 18.56 5.02
N PRO A 159 23.77 18.28 6.09
CA PRO A 159 25.19 18.64 6.14
C PRO A 159 26.04 17.92 5.07
N GLN A 160 25.56 16.80 4.55
CA GLN A 160 26.19 16.04 3.45
C GLN A 160 25.26 15.96 2.23
N ALA A 161 24.79 17.12 1.74
CA ALA A 161 23.83 17.18 0.64
C ALA A 161 24.33 16.59 -0.69
N ALA A 162 25.64 16.65 -0.95
CA ALA A 162 26.23 16.18 -2.20
C ALA A 162 26.06 14.65 -2.35
N GLY A 163 25.28 14.23 -3.35
CA GLY A 163 24.96 12.82 -3.60
C GLY A 163 23.96 12.20 -2.60
N ASP A 164 23.37 13.00 -1.71
CA ASP A 164 22.31 12.54 -0.82
C ASP A 164 20.94 12.62 -1.51
N HIS A 165 20.35 11.45 -1.77
CA HIS A 165 19.03 11.35 -2.39
C HIS A 165 17.92 11.93 -1.49
N GLN A 166 18.10 12.00 -0.17
CA GLN A 166 17.15 12.68 0.71
C GLN A 166 17.20 14.19 0.50
N ALA A 167 18.41 14.76 0.44
CA ALA A 167 18.61 16.17 0.13
C ALA A 167 18.05 16.50 -1.27
N GLN A 168 18.31 15.65 -2.27
CA GLN A 168 17.77 15.78 -3.61
C GLN A 168 16.23 15.75 -3.62
N ALA A 169 15.62 14.77 -2.95
CA ALA A 169 14.17 14.66 -2.85
C ALA A 169 13.54 15.92 -2.22
N ALA A 170 14.11 16.42 -1.13
CA ALA A 170 13.63 17.63 -0.48
C ALA A 170 13.78 18.87 -1.39
N ALA A 171 14.94 19.04 -2.03
CA ALA A 171 15.20 20.17 -2.91
C ALA A 171 14.30 20.16 -4.15
N MET A 172 14.12 19.01 -4.81
CA MET A 172 13.20 18.88 -5.95
C MET A 172 11.75 19.17 -5.55
N ALA A 173 11.33 18.75 -4.35
CA ALA A 173 9.99 19.01 -3.84
C ALA A 173 9.69 20.48 -3.53
N LEU A 174 10.71 21.33 -3.41
CA LEU A 174 10.52 22.79 -3.33
C LEU A 174 10.12 23.39 -4.69
N ARG A 175 10.48 22.73 -5.80
CA ARG A 175 10.24 23.21 -7.18
C ARG A 175 9.06 22.58 -7.87
N HIS A 176 8.80 21.31 -7.58
CA HIS A 176 7.82 20.54 -8.33
C HIS A 176 6.56 20.31 -7.49
N PRO A 177 5.36 20.61 -8.03
CA PRO A 177 4.11 20.45 -7.31
C PRO A 177 3.72 18.98 -7.13
N LEU A 178 4.21 18.08 -7.97
CA LEU A 178 3.95 16.64 -7.89
C LEU A 178 5.26 15.87 -7.73
N MET A 179 5.47 15.32 -6.53
CA MET A 179 6.67 14.56 -6.19
C MET A 179 6.35 13.14 -5.75
N LEU A 180 7.14 12.20 -6.26
CA LEU A 180 7.17 10.79 -5.88
C LEU A 180 8.48 10.52 -5.15
N VAL A 181 8.42 10.30 -3.85
CA VAL A 181 9.60 9.92 -3.05
C VAL A 181 9.49 8.45 -2.72
N THR A 182 10.30 7.65 -3.40
CA THR A 182 10.27 6.19 -3.28
C THR A 182 11.40 5.66 -2.44
N GLY A 183 11.22 4.49 -1.85
CA GLY A 183 12.31 3.74 -1.23
C GLY A 183 11.80 2.66 -0.31
N GLY A 184 12.67 1.68 -0.04
CA GLY A 184 12.36 0.59 0.88
C GLY A 184 12.08 1.05 2.32
N PRO A 185 11.75 0.11 3.22
CA PRO A 185 11.53 0.43 4.62
C PRO A 185 12.83 0.92 5.26
N GLY A 186 12.73 1.98 6.07
CA GLY A 186 13.91 2.53 6.74
C GLY A 186 14.84 3.42 5.91
N THR A 187 14.50 3.74 4.66
CA THR A 187 15.32 4.65 3.82
C THR A 187 15.23 6.14 4.22
N GLY A 188 14.46 6.46 5.27
CA GLY A 188 14.31 7.80 5.79
C GLY A 188 13.29 8.67 5.04
N LYS A 189 12.29 8.06 4.37
CA LYS A 189 11.19 8.79 3.69
C LYS A 189 10.54 9.84 4.60
N THR A 190 10.08 9.45 5.78
CA THR A 190 9.41 10.37 6.72
C THR A 190 10.36 11.43 7.28
N THR A 191 11.62 11.10 7.54
CA THR A 191 12.65 12.07 7.93
C THR A 191 12.92 13.09 6.83
N THR A 192 12.94 12.65 5.57
CA THR A 192 13.10 13.53 4.41
C THR A 192 11.93 14.50 4.31
N ILE A 193 10.71 14.02 4.53
CA ILE A 193 9.51 14.88 4.60
C ILE A 193 9.58 15.86 5.76
N ALA A 194 9.98 15.43 6.95
CA ALA A 194 10.14 16.33 8.09
C ALA A 194 11.03 17.53 7.73
N ARG A 195 12.18 17.26 7.12
CA ARG A 195 13.11 18.30 6.65
C ARG A 195 12.52 19.16 5.53
N LEU A 196 11.82 18.56 4.56
CA LEU A 196 11.12 19.29 3.50
C LEU A 196 10.10 20.28 4.07
N LEU A 197 9.27 19.86 5.04
CA LEU A 197 8.25 20.71 5.64
C LEU A 197 8.88 21.90 6.40
N VAL A 198 10.02 21.67 7.08
CA VAL A 198 10.81 22.76 7.69
C VAL A 198 11.33 23.73 6.62
N LEU A 199 11.80 23.22 5.47
CA LEU A 199 12.27 24.07 4.37
C LEU A 199 11.14 24.90 3.75
N LEU A 200 9.94 24.34 3.61
CA LEU A 200 8.76 25.07 3.12
C LEU A 200 8.34 26.17 4.11
N ALA A 201 8.40 25.90 5.42
CA ALA A 201 8.18 26.92 6.45
C ALA A 201 9.26 28.03 6.39
N ALA A 202 10.53 27.66 6.19
CA ALA A 202 11.62 28.62 6.02
C ALA A 202 11.46 29.49 4.77
N GLN A 203 10.99 28.91 3.67
CA GLN A 203 10.71 29.60 2.42
C GLN A 203 9.57 30.62 2.59
N ALA A 204 8.46 30.21 3.22
CA ALA A 204 7.34 31.10 3.51
C ALA A 204 7.79 32.26 4.41
N ARG A 205 8.57 31.98 5.46
CA ARG A 205 9.13 33.02 6.34
C ARG A 205 10.04 34.01 5.59
N ALA A 206 10.92 33.51 4.73
CA ALA A 206 11.79 34.36 3.92
C ALA A 206 11.00 35.25 2.94
N ALA A 207 9.82 34.80 2.50
CA ALA A 207 8.90 35.57 1.67
C ALA A 207 7.95 36.48 2.46
N GLY A 208 8.04 36.53 3.80
CA GLY A 208 7.10 37.28 4.65
C GLY A 208 5.67 36.72 4.68
N GLN A 209 5.52 35.44 4.34
CA GLN A 209 4.24 34.72 4.28
C GLN A 209 4.02 33.85 5.53
N PRO A 210 2.76 33.54 5.90
CA PRO A 210 2.48 32.58 6.95
C PRO A 210 2.96 31.17 6.58
N ALA A 211 3.19 30.32 7.58
CA ALA A 211 3.54 28.93 7.33
C ALA A 211 2.44 28.21 6.52
N PRO A 212 2.81 27.35 5.56
CA PRO A 212 1.85 26.72 4.67
C PRO A 212 0.92 25.76 5.44
N ARG A 213 -0.33 25.67 5.01
CA ARG A 213 -1.27 24.67 5.54
C ARG A 213 -0.91 23.28 5.01
N ILE A 214 -0.39 22.44 5.90
CA ILE A 214 0.09 21.09 5.58
C ILE A 214 -0.91 20.02 6.04
N GLY A 215 -1.29 19.13 5.15
CA GLY A 215 -2.02 17.90 5.47
C GLY A 215 -1.12 16.68 5.37
N LEU A 216 -1.21 15.79 6.35
CA LEU A 216 -0.55 14.49 6.35
C LEU A 216 -1.62 13.39 6.30
N ALA A 217 -1.47 12.48 5.35
CA ALA A 217 -2.39 11.37 5.21
C ALA A 217 -1.69 10.04 4.95
N ALA A 218 -2.36 8.96 5.34
CA ALA A 218 -2.00 7.61 4.92
C ALA A 218 -3.27 6.77 4.68
N PRO A 219 -3.20 5.64 3.97
CA PRO A 219 -4.37 4.80 3.70
C PRO A 219 -5.00 4.18 4.95
N THR A 220 -4.21 3.91 5.98
CA THR A 220 -4.65 3.27 7.24
C THR A 220 -4.34 4.12 8.46
N GLY A 221 -5.09 3.91 9.55
CA GLY A 221 -4.91 4.64 10.81
C GLY A 221 -3.50 4.46 11.38
N ARG A 222 -3.01 3.22 11.37
CA ARG A 222 -1.65 2.88 11.80
C ARG A 222 -0.55 3.58 11.03
N ALA A 223 -0.66 3.61 9.70
CA ALA A 223 0.33 4.28 8.88
C ALA A 223 0.35 5.78 9.17
N ALA A 224 -0.83 6.39 9.40
CA ALA A 224 -0.94 7.78 9.79
C ALA A 224 -0.32 8.04 11.18
N GLU A 225 -0.63 7.22 12.19
CA GLU A 225 -0.04 7.32 13.53
C GLU A 225 1.49 7.21 13.49
N ARG A 226 2.03 6.20 12.78
CA ARG A 226 3.47 6.01 12.62
C ARG A 226 4.13 7.19 11.89
N MET A 227 3.46 7.77 10.90
CA MET A 227 3.93 8.95 10.19
C MET A 227 4.02 10.16 11.15
N ALA A 228 2.99 10.38 11.97
CA ALA A 228 2.98 11.46 12.97
C ALA A 228 4.06 11.26 14.04
N GLU A 229 4.21 10.03 14.55
CA GLU A 229 5.27 9.68 15.52
C GLU A 229 6.67 9.92 14.93
N SER A 230 6.91 9.44 13.71
CA SER A 230 8.20 9.62 13.02
C SER A 230 8.51 11.09 12.78
N LEU A 231 7.50 11.91 12.46
CA LEU A 231 7.65 13.35 12.29
C LEU A 231 8.01 14.04 13.62
N ARG A 232 7.34 13.67 14.73
CA ARG A 232 7.65 14.17 16.08
C ARG A 232 9.08 13.84 16.49
N LEU A 233 9.52 12.60 16.29
CA LEU A 233 10.89 12.17 16.60
C LEU A 233 11.92 12.92 15.74
N ALA A 234 11.61 13.14 14.45
CA ALA A 234 12.46 13.94 13.57
C ALA A 234 12.54 15.40 14.05
N ALA A 235 11.42 16.00 14.45
CA ALA A 235 11.37 17.36 14.99
C ALA A 235 12.21 17.52 16.26
N GLN A 236 12.12 16.56 17.19
CA GLN A 236 12.94 16.55 18.41
C GLN A 236 14.44 16.48 18.09
N LYS A 237 14.84 15.63 17.14
CA LYS A 237 16.24 15.54 16.68
C LYS A 237 16.72 16.85 16.04
N MET A 238 15.87 17.47 15.21
CA MET A 238 16.18 18.77 14.59
C MET A 238 16.30 19.89 15.63
N LEU A 239 15.43 19.91 16.63
CA LEU A 239 15.52 20.85 17.76
C LEU A 239 16.83 20.69 18.52
N ALA A 240 17.22 19.45 18.85
CA ALA A 240 18.49 19.15 19.50
C ALA A 240 19.71 19.53 18.64
N ALA A 241 19.56 19.51 17.32
CA ALA A 241 20.58 19.95 16.37
C ALA A 241 20.61 21.48 16.15
N GLY A 242 19.81 22.25 16.90
CA GLY A 242 19.80 23.72 16.85
C GLY A 242 18.91 24.33 15.77
N VAL A 243 18.00 23.55 15.17
CA VAL A 243 17.00 24.09 14.23
C VAL A 243 16.01 24.98 15.00
N ASP A 244 15.72 26.15 14.42
CA ASP A 244 14.83 27.16 15.00
C ASP A 244 13.45 26.57 15.39
N PRO A 245 13.04 26.67 16.68
CA PRO A 245 11.74 26.20 17.14
C PRO A 245 10.54 26.79 16.38
N ALA A 246 10.65 28.02 15.87
CA ALA A 246 9.58 28.65 15.11
C ALA A 246 9.32 27.95 13.76
N LEU A 247 10.35 27.38 13.14
CA LEU A 247 10.20 26.59 11.91
C LEU A 247 9.60 25.21 12.20
N LEU A 248 9.95 24.63 13.36
CA LEU A 248 9.43 23.33 13.79
C LEU A 248 7.96 23.38 14.18
N ALA A 249 7.48 24.53 14.67
CA ALA A 249 6.07 24.76 15.01
C ALA A 249 5.12 24.65 13.79
N ALA A 250 5.64 24.73 12.57
CA ALA A 250 4.87 24.53 11.35
C ALA A 250 4.58 23.05 11.03
N LEU A 251 5.26 22.11 11.70
CA LEU A 251 5.07 20.69 11.46
C LEU A 251 3.73 20.21 12.03
N PRO A 252 2.90 19.50 11.26
CA PRO A 252 1.64 18.98 11.78
C PRO A 252 1.87 18.00 12.92
N ALA A 253 1.12 18.17 14.03
CA ALA A 253 1.17 17.26 15.17
C ALA A 253 0.49 15.91 14.90
N HIS A 254 -0.41 15.86 13.90
CA HIS A 254 -1.23 14.70 13.60
C HIS A 254 -1.25 14.41 12.10
N ALA A 255 -1.43 13.13 11.78
CA ALA A 255 -1.79 12.67 10.45
C ALA A 255 -3.16 11.98 10.51
N SER A 256 -3.83 11.91 9.36
CA SER A 256 -5.17 11.32 9.26
C SER A 256 -5.20 10.21 8.22
N THR A 257 -6.27 9.40 8.21
CA THR A 257 -6.47 8.52 7.06
C THR A 257 -6.91 9.34 5.85
N VAL A 258 -6.60 8.90 4.62
CA VAL A 258 -7.07 9.56 3.39
C VAL A 258 -8.60 9.69 3.40
N HIS A 259 -9.31 8.66 3.86
CA HIS A 259 -10.77 8.69 4.02
C HIS A 259 -11.23 9.80 4.97
N ARG A 260 -10.58 9.96 6.13
CA ARG A 260 -10.91 11.01 7.09
C ARG A 260 -10.61 12.40 6.53
N LEU A 261 -9.47 12.54 5.83
CA LEU A 261 -9.09 13.78 5.17
C LEU A 261 -10.12 14.21 4.13
N LEU A 262 -10.61 13.27 3.30
CA LEU A 262 -11.63 13.55 2.29
C LEU A 262 -13.03 13.78 2.86
N GLY A 263 -13.27 13.38 4.12
CA GLY A 263 -14.56 13.52 4.79
C GLY A 263 -15.59 12.52 4.28
N VAL A 264 -15.56 11.30 4.81
CA VAL A 264 -16.54 10.25 4.51
C VAL A 264 -17.97 10.72 4.79
N ILE A 265 -18.88 10.42 3.86
CA ILE A 265 -20.32 10.62 4.01
C ILE A 265 -20.97 9.24 4.24
N PRO A 266 -21.74 9.03 5.32
CA PRO A 266 -22.43 7.78 5.56
C PRO A 266 -23.29 7.35 4.37
N ASP A 267 -23.27 6.04 4.06
CA ASP A 267 -24.05 5.41 2.99
C ASP A 267 -23.86 6.02 1.59
N SER A 268 -22.75 6.71 1.35
CA SER A 268 -22.42 7.34 0.08
C SER A 268 -21.02 6.92 -0.43
N PRO A 269 -20.87 6.68 -1.74
CA PRO A 269 -19.55 6.47 -2.36
C PRO A 269 -18.79 7.79 -2.60
N GLU A 270 -19.41 8.94 -2.32
CA GLU A 270 -18.83 10.27 -2.48
C GLU A 270 -18.21 10.78 -1.18
N PHE A 271 -17.33 11.76 -1.32
CA PHE A 271 -16.64 12.42 -0.22
C PHE A 271 -17.05 13.89 -0.13
N ARG A 272 -16.91 14.48 1.05
CA ARG A 272 -17.17 15.92 1.25
C ARG A 272 -16.21 16.78 0.43
N HIS A 273 -14.95 16.36 0.32
CA HIS A 273 -13.96 17.03 -0.50
C HIS A 273 -13.84 16.37 -1.87
N HIS A 274 -13.96 17.19 -2.91
CA HIS A 274 -13.95 16.82 -4.32
C HIS A 274 -13.50 18.03 -5.15
N ALA A 275 -13.57 17.94 -6.49
CA ALA A 275 -13.10 19.01 -7.38
C ALA A 275 -13.74 20.39 -7.12
N ASP A 276 -15.04 20.44 -6.79
CA ASP A 276 -15.77 21.68 -6.52
C ASP A 276 -15.69 22.14 -5.05
N ASN A 277 -15.19 21.28 -4.16
CA ASN A 277 -14.92 21.59 -2.75
C ASN A 277 -13.54 21.03 -2.35
N PRO A 278 -12.44 21.61 -2.85
CA PRO A 278 -11.12 21.06 -2.66
C PRO A 278 -10.66 21.16 -1.19
N LEU A 279 -9.62 20.39 -0.85
CA LEU A 279 -8.94 20.47 0.43
C LEU A 279 -8.30 21.85 0.59
N ALA A 280 -8.56 22.51 1.73
CA ALA A 280 -7.99 23.82 2.06
C ALA A 280 -6.52 23.73 2.53
N LEU A 281 -5.66 23.12 1.71
CA LEU A 281 -4.26 22.82 1.99
C LEU A 281 -3.35 23.36 0.88
N GLU A 282 -2.13 23.74 1.26
CA GLU A 282 -1.08 24.16 0.32
C GLU A 282 -0.06 23.05 0.07
N VAL A 283 0.06 22.12 1.02
CA VAL A 283 0.92 20.94 0.93
C VAL A 283 0.15 19.74 1.43
N LEU A 284 0.11 18.67 0.63
CA LEU A 284 -0.43 17.38 1.02
C LEU A 284 0.65 16.32 0.87
N VAL A 285 0.98 15.65 1.97
CA VAL A 285 1.88 14.49 1.97
C VAL A 285 1.08 13.23 2.23
N VAL A 286 1.23 12.23 1.36
CA VAL A 286 0.60 10.93 1.52
C VAL A 286 1.65 9.84 1.64
N ASP A 287 1.67 9.15 2.78
CA ASP A 287 2.54 7.99 3.02
C ASP A 287 1.85 6.67 2.65
N GLU A 288 2.64 5.62 2.41
CA GLU A 288 2.18 4.28 2.00
C GLU A 288 1.28 4.29 0.75
N ALA A 289 1.65 5.11 -0.25
CA ALA A 289 0.92 5.23 -1.52
C ALA A 289 0.80 3.90 -2.29
N SER A 290 1.65 2.90 -2.02
CA SER A 290 1.55 1.53 -2.55
C SER A 290 0.24 0.85 -2.15
N MET A 291 -0.37 1.23 -1.02
CA MET A 291 -1.63 0.68 -0.54
C MET A 291 -2.86 1.35 -1.15
N MET A 292 -2.71 2.43 -1.93
CA MET A 292 -3.83 3.18 -2.50
C MET A 292 -4.32 2.59 -3.82
N GLY A 293 -5.59 2.18 -3.84
CA GLY A 293 -6.29 1.76 -5.04
C GLY A 293 -6.59 2.91 -6.00
N LEU A 294 -6.97 2.54 -7.23
CA LEU A 294 -7.32 3.49 -8.28
C LEU A 294 -8.46 4.43 -7.88
N SER A 295 -9.53 3.92 -7.28
CA SER A 295 -10.68 4.74 -6.84
C SER A 295 -10.27 5.79 -5.82
N LEU A 296 -9.61 5.38 -4.74
CA LEU A 296 -9.23 6.29 -3.65
C LEU A 296 -8.22 7.33 -4.11
N MET A 297 -7.20 6.95 -4.90
CA MET A 297 -6.24 7.91 -5.45
C MET A 297 -6.93 8.91 -6.38
N THR A 298 -7.87 8.47 -7.23
CA THR A 298 -8.61 9.38 -8.11
C THR A 298 -9.36 10.43 -7.30
N ARG A 299 -10.10 10.00 -6.25
CA ARG A 299 -10.86 10.93 -5.39
C ARG A 299 -9.96 11.88 -4.62
N LEU A 300 -8.80 11.39 -4.15
CA LEU A 300 -7.80 12.24 -3.52
C LEU A 300 -7.32 13.33 -4.47
N VAL A 301 -6.89 12.95 -5.67
CA VAL A 301 -6.36 13.89 -6.68
C VAL A 301 -7.42 14.88 -7.16
N GLU A 302 -8.68 14.47 -7.27
CA GLU A 302 -9.80 15.37 -7.55
C GLU A 302 -9.98 16.42 -6.44
N ALA A 303 -9.76 16.06 -5.18
CA ALA A 303 -9.88 16.96 -4.04
C ALA A 303 -8.66 17.88 -3.81
N VAL A 304 -7.55 17.69 -4.53
CA VAL A 304 -6.36 18.55 -4.43
C VAL A 304 -6.52 19.78 -5.31
N ALA A 305 -6.53 20.98 -4.72
CA ALA A 305 -6.64 22.24 -5.48
C ALA A 305 -5.45 22.45 -6.44
N SER A 306 -5.67 23.22 -7.50
CA SER A 306 -4.57 23.66 -8.36
C SER A 306 -3.63 24.58 -7.55
N GLY A 307 -2.32 24.36 -7.66
CA GLY A 307 -1.30 25.08 -6.86
C GLY A 307 -0.94 24.41 -5.53
N THR A 308 -1.72 23.43 -5.05
CA THR A 308 -1.35 22.60 -3.90
C THR A 308 -0.21 21.64 -4.29
N ARG A 309 0.82 21.57 -3.46
CA ARG A 309 1.90 20.58 -3.62
C ARG A 309 1.45 19.21 -3.12
N LEU A 310 1.55 18.18 -3.95
CA LEU A 310 1.27 16.79 -3.62
C LEU A 310 2.57 15.98 -3.59
N VAL A 311 2.89 15.42 -2.42
CA VAL A 311 4.03 14.53 -2.23
C VAL A 311 3.54 13.13 -1.87
N LEU A 312 3.85 12.16 -2.73
CA LEU A 312 3.49 10.76 -2.54
C LEU A 312 4.73 9.97 -2.11
N LEU A 313 4.64 9.30 -0.96
CA LEU A 313 5.67 8.40 -0.46
C LEU A 313 5.22 6.96 -0.68
N GLY A 314 6.14 6.12 -1.12
CA GLY A 314 5.83 4.72 -1.33
C GLY A 314 7.04 3.83 -1.46
N ASP A 315 6.78 2.54 -1.43
CA ASP A 315 7.77 1.50 -1.64
C ASP A 315 7.36 0.71 -2.89
N PRO A 316 8.13 0.78 -3.99
CA PRO A 316 7.78 0.12 -5.25
C PRO A 316 7.72 -1.40 -5.15
N ASP A 317 8.41 -1.97 -4.16
CA ASP A 317 8.57 -3.41 -4.02
C ASP A 317 7.61 -4.01 -2.99
N GLN A 318 6.85 -3.17 -2.30
CA GLN A 318 5.78 -3.62 -1.42
C GLN A 318 4.57 -4.10 -2.23
N LEU A 319 3.78 -4.93 -1.57
CA LEU A 319 2.55 -5.48 -2.11
C LEU A 319 1.60 -4.34 -2.55
N PRO A 320 1.03 -4.42 -3.76
CA PRO A 320 0.12 -3.39 -4.26
C PRO A 320 -1.20 -3.35 -3.47
N SER A 321 -1.96 -2.27 -3.63
CA SER A 321 -3.26 -2.04 -2.97
C SER A 321 -4.20 -3.22 -3.11
N VAL A 322 -5.07 -3.57 -2.16
CA VAL A 322 -6.05 -4.67 -2.39
C VAL A 322 -7.06 -4.31 -3.49
N GLU A 323 -7.43 -3.04 -3.59
CA GLU A 323 -8.34 -2.52 -4.63
C GLU A 323 -7.70 -2.51 -6.02
N ALA A 324 -8.55 -2.45 -7.06
CA ALA A 324 -8.14 -2.47 -8.46
C ALA A 324 -7.18 -1.35 -8.87
N GLY A 325 -6.29 -1.69 -9.80
CA GLY A 325 -5.25 -0.82 -10.35
C GLY A 325 -3.96 -0.89 -9.53
N ASP A 326 -2.83 -0.69 -10.21
CA ASP A 326 -1.53 -0.46 -9.55
C ASP A 326 -1.09 0.96 -9.85
N VAL A 327 -1.57 1.88 -9.01
CA VAL A 327 -1.38 3.31 -9.25
C VAL A 327 0.08 3.69 -9.08
N LEU A 328 0.71 3.28 -7.97
CA LEU A 328 2.10 3.62 -7.72
C LEU A 328 2.99 3.08 -8.84
N ALA A 329 2.88 1.80 -9.22
CA ALA A 329 3.73 1.27 -10.29
C ALA A 329 3.53 1.98 -11.63
N ALA A 330 2.30 2.39 -11.98
CA ALA A 330 2.04 3.18 -13.18
C ALA A 330 2.71 4.57 -13.12
N LEU A 331 2.65 5.25 -11.98
CA LEU A 331 3.34 6.53 -11.76
C LEU A 331 4.86 6.40 -11.87
N LEU A 332 5.41 5.31 -11.35
CA LEU A 332 6.84 5.04 -11.40
C LEU A 332 7.32 4.72 -12.80
N ARG A 333 6.56 3.94 -13.59
CA ARG A 333 6.88 3.71 -15.00
C ARG A 333 6.78 4.99 -15.81
N ALA A 334 5.75 5.82 -15.57
CA ALA A 334 5.58 7.10 -16.25
C ALA A 334 6.66 8.14 -15.89
N SER A 335 7.17 8.14 -14.65
CA SER A 335 8.22 9.06 -14.20
C SER A 335 9.65 8.59 -14.50
N GLY A 336 9.82 7.38 -15.03
CA GLY A 336 11.14 6.81 -15.33
C GLY A 336 11.87 6.26 -14.10
N ASP A 337 13.18 6.08 -14.23
CA ASP A 337 14.03 5.43 -13.22
C ASP A 337 14.29 6.29 -11.95
N GLY A 338 13.90 7.57 -11.97
CA GLY A 338 14.11 8.51 -10.86
C GLY A 338 15.54 9.00 -10.68
N SER A 339 16.43 8.74 -11.66
CA SER A 339 17.81 9.24 -11.67
C SER A 339 17.97 10.54 -12.47
N ARG A 340 17.00 10.82 -13.35
CA ARG A 340 17.02 11.96 -14.26
C ARG A 340 16.80 13.29 -13.54
N ILE A 341 17.81 14.17 -13.64
CA ILE A 341 17.73 15.57 -13.26
C ILE A 341 17.73 16.39 -14.55
N GLU A 342 16.67 17.18 -14.76
CA GLU A 342 16.57 18.09 -15.90
C GLU A 342 17.61 19.22 -15.77
N PRO A 343 18.16 19.75 -16.88
CA PRO A 343 19.13 20.85 -16.84
C PRO A 343 18.63 22.06 -16.03
N ASP A 344 17.37 22.41 -16.17
CA ASP A 344 16.75 23.51 -15.44
C ASP A 344 16.64 23.23 -13.93
N ASP A 345 16.54 21.95 -13.52
CA ASP A 345 16.64 21.50 -12.13
C ASP A 345 18.06 21.59 -11.61
N ALA A 346 19.04 21.13 -12.39
CA ALA A 346 20.45 21.20 -12.01
C ALA A 346 20.91 22.66 -11.79
N THR A 347 20.48 23.60 -12.63
CA THR A 347 20.80 25.02 -12.47
C THR A 347 20.10 25.63 -11.26
N ALA A 348 18.78 25.45 -11.13
CA ALA A 348 18.02 26.10 -10.06
C ALA A 348 18.37 25.58 -8.66
N LEU A 349 18.72 24.31 -8.54
CA LEU A 349 19.05 23.68 -7.25
C LEU A 349 20.53 23.81 -6.86
N GLN A 350 21.35 24.42 -7.72
CA GLN A 350 22.78 24.64 -7.45
C GLN A 350 23.07 25.30 -6.08
N PRO A 351 22.29 26.29 -5.59
CA PRO A 351 22.51 26.88 -4.27
C PRO A 351 22.34 25.92 -3.10
N LEU A 352 21.61 24.81 -3.28
CA LEU A 352 21.29 23.84 -2.22
C LEU A 352 22.12 22.56 -2.34
N LEU A 353 22.26 22.04 -3.57
CA LEU A 353 22.86 20.73 -3.84
C LEU A 353 24.26 20.81 -4.46
N GLY A 354 24.72 22.01 -4.82
CA GLY A 354 25.92 22.18 -5.64
C GLY A 354 25.72 21.72 -7.08
N THR A 355 26.81 21.41 -7.78
CA THR A 355 26.76 20.99 -9.19
C THR A 355 26.23 19.57 -9.30
N LEU A 356 25.12 19.39 -10.02
CA LEU A 356 24.48 18.10 -10.27
C LEU A 356 24.76 17.61 -11.70
N PRO A 357 24.96 16.29 -11.91
CA PRO A 357 25.03 15.72 -13.26
C PRO A 357 23.63 15.76 -13.89
N ALA A 358 23.44 16.62 -14.89
CA ALA A 358 22.19 16.72 -15.63
C ALA A 358 22.16 15.74 -16.82
N VAL A 359 20.98 15.23 -17.16
CA VAL A 359 20.79 14.42 -18.38
C VAL A 359 20.96 15.32 -19.61
N PRO A 360 21.58 14.85 -20.70
CA PRO A 360 21.68 15.61 -21.94
C PRO A 360 20.28 16.04 -22.44
N ARG A 361 20.14 17.30 -22.88
CA ARG A 361 18.88 17.91 -23.39
C ARG A 361 18.16 17.11 -24.50
N GLN A 362 18.80 16.11 -25.10
CA GLN A 362 18.30 15.33 -26.23
C GLN A 362 17.46 14.10 -25.83
N ALA A 363 17.37 13.74 -24.54
CA ALA A 363 16.47 12.66 -24.12
C ALA A 363 15.00 13.14 -24.17
N PRO A 364 14.08 12.41 -24.84
CA PRO A 364 12.67 12.83 -24.90
C PRO A 364 12.14 13.05 -23.49
N ALA A 365 11.52 14.20 -23.25
CA ALA A 365 10.86 14.48 -21.98
C ALA A 365 9.72 13.48 -21.80
N SER A 366 9.58 12.92 -20.59
CA SER A 366 8.36 12.17 -20.27
C SER A 366 7.19 13.13 -20.33
N GLY A 367 6.07 12.74 -20.96
CA GLY A 367 4.83 13.52 -20.93
C GLY A 367 4.32 13.73 -19.50
N PHE A 368 4.68 12.85 -18.57
CA PHE A 368 4.26 12.94 -17.18
C PHE A 368 5.00 14.04 -16.40
N ALA A 369 4.25 15.00 -15.86
CA ALA A 369 4.82 16.13 -15.13
C ALA A 369 5.37 15.78 -13.73
N GLY A 370 4.99 14.63 -13.15
CA GLY A 370 5.48 14.21 -11.83
C GLY A 370 6.97 13.89 -11.82
N ARG A 371 7.67 14.28 -10.76
CA ARG A 371 9.10 13.99 -10.57
C ARG A 371 9.30 12.90 -9.53
N ARG A 372 10.26 12.02 -9.78
CA ARG A 372 10.59 10.89 -8.90
C ARG A 372 12.01 11.03 -8.37
N VAL A 373 12.18 10.76 -7.07
CA VAL A 373 13.48 10.48 -6.46
C VAL A 373 13.38 9.15 -5.69
N GLN A 374 14.37 8.29 -5.86
CA GLN A 374 14.46 7.01 -5.15
C GLN A 374 15.53 7.07 -4.06
N LEU A 375 15.11 6.86 -2.82
CA LEU A 375 16.00 6.77 -1.66
C LEU A 375 16.64 5.37 -1.64
N GLN A 376 17.96 5.32 -1.68
CA GLN A 376 18.72 4.07 -1.81
C GLN A 376 19.27 3.55 -0.47
N ARG A 377 19.66 4.45 0.44
CA ARG A 377 20.30 4.06 1.71
C ARG A 377 19.26 3.76 2.79
N GLY A 378 19.19 2.50 3.23
CA GLY A 378 18.40 2.07 4.39
C GLY A 378 19.15 2.36 5.69
N TRP A 379 18.58 3.18 6.56
CA TRP A 379 19.14 3.54 7.88
C TRP A 379 18.57 2.69 9.02
N ARG A 380 17.70 1.72 8.71
CA ARG A 380 16.99 0.87 9.67
C ARG A 380 17.72 -0.44 10.00
N GLN A 381 18.90 -0.68 9.41
CA GLN A 381 19.76 -1.78 9.87
C GLN A 381 20.17 -1.51 11.32
N SER A 382 19.66 -2.32 12.23
CA SER A 382 20.19 -2.43 13.58
C SER A 382 21.33 -3.45 13.57
N GLN A 383 22.22 -3.41 14.56
CA GLN A 383 23.19 -4.49 14.75
C GLN A 383 22.51 -5.87 14.95
N ALA A 384 21.22 -5.88 15.29
CA ALA A 384 20.44 -7.08 15.57
C ALA A 384 19.85 -7.75 14.32
N LEU A 385 19.54 -6.99 13.25
CA LEU A 385 18.90 -7.51 12.04
C LEU A 385 19.55 -7.00 10.76
N ASP A 386 20.18 -7.90 10.01
CA ASP A 386 20.68 -7.63 8.66
C ASP A 386 19.77 -8.24 7.60
N LEU A 387 18.78 -7.46 7.16
CA LEU A 387 17.82 -7.88 6.14
C LEU A 387 18.17 -7.39 4.73
N ALA A 388 19.06 -6.41 4.58
CA ALA A 388 19.22 -5.71 3.30
C ALA A 388 19.64 -6.61 2.13
N PRO A 389 20.60 -7.56 2.29
CA PRO A 389 20.97 -8.48 1.22
C PRO A 389 19.82 -9.40 0.80
N LEU A 390 19.12 -9.99 1.77
CA LEU A 390 17.98 -10.87 1.51
C LEU A 390 16.83 -10.11 0.86
N ALA A 391 16.50 -8.93 1.38
CA ALA A 391 15.49 -8.06 0.81
C ALA A 391 15.84 -7.66 -0.63
N ALA A 392 17.11 -7.40 -0.95
CA ALA A 392 17.55 -7.09 -2.31
C ALA A 392 17.37 -8.27 -3.27
N ALA A 393 17.77 -9.48 -2.85
CA ALA A 393 17.56 -10.70 -3.63
C ALA A 393 16.06 -10.94 -3.90
N CYS A 394 15.20 -10.75 -2.88
CA CYS A 394 13.75 -10.88 -3.06
C CYS A 394 13.19 -9.86 -4.06
N ARG A 395 13.60 -8.58 -3.99
CA ARG A 395 13.16 -7.55 -4.95
C ARG A 395 13.53 -7.90 -6.39
N GLN A 396 14.75 -8.37 -6.59
CA GLN A 396 15.28 -8.73 -7.90
C GLN A 396 14.68 -10.04 -8.44
N GLY A 397 13.96 -10.79 -7.61
CA GLY A 397 13.50 -12.14 -7.95
C GLY A 397 14.63 -13.16 -8.02
N ASP A 398 15.80 -12.85 -7.46
CA ASP A 398 16.96 -13.73 -7.45
C ASP A 398 16.80 -14.78 -6.34
N ALA A 399 16.07 -15.85 -6.67
CA ALA A 399 15.83 -16.94 -5.75
C ALA A 399 17.10 -17.68 -5.37
N ALA A 400 18.09 -17.76 -6.27
CA ALA A 400 19.36 -18.43 -6.00
C ALA A 400 20.15 -17.67 -4.92
N ALA A 401 20.29 -16.35 -5.06
CA ALA A 401 20.93 -15.52 -4.04
C ALA A 401 20.16 -15.53 -2.72
N ALA A 402 18.83 -15.42 -2.76
CA ALA A 402 18.00 -15.46 -1.55
C ALA A 402 18.18 -16.78 -0.77
N LEU A 403 18.15 -17.92 -1.46
CA LEU A 403 18.36 -19.23 -0.85
C LEU A 403 19.79 -19.41 -0.34
N ALA A 404 20.79 -18.93 -1.07
CA ALA A 404 22.18 -18.97 -0.63
C ALA A 404 22.37 -18.19 0.69
N LEU A 405 21.79 -16.99 0.80
CA LEU A 405 21.83 -16.17 2.01
C LEU A 405 21.12 -16.87 3.19
N LEU A 406 19.94 -17.45 2.96
CA LEU A 406 19.17 -18.16 3.99
C LEU A 406 19.89 -19.43 4.48
N ARG A 407 20.48 -20.21 3.57
CA ARG A 407 21.26 -21.42 3.91
C ARG A 407 22.58 -21.09 4.59
N GLY A 408 23.21 -19.99 4.21
CA GLY A 408 24.46 -19.53 4.80
C GLY A 408 24.31 -19.14 6.28
N GLY A 409 23.13 -18.69 6.69
CA GLY A 409 22.81 -18.38 8.11
C GLY A 409 23.66 -17.25 8.72
N ALA A 410 24.35 -16.46 7.88
CA ALA A 410 25.28 -15.41 8.32
C ALA A 410 24.59 -14.06 8.56
N LEU A 411 23.34 -13.91 8.11
CA LEU A 411 22.57 -12.68 8.31
C LEU A 411 22.09 -12.56 9.75
N ALA A 412 22.54 -11.52 10.46
CA ALA A 412 22.13 -11.26 11.84
C ALA A 412 20.60 -11.18 11.96
N GLY A 413 20.03 -11.86 12.96
CA GLY A 413 18.59 -11.84 13.25
C GLY A 413 17.70 -12.56 12.24
N VAL A 414 18.25 -13.17 11.19
CA VAL A 414 17.49 -13.92 10.17
C VAL A 414 17.64 -15.42 10.40
N HIS A 415 16.50 -16.11 10.52
CA HIS A 415 16.44 -17.54 10.77
C HIS A 415 15.53 -18.21 9.74
N TRP A 416 16.06 -19.18 9.00
CA TRP A 416 15.27 -19.96 8.05
C TRP A 416 14.97 -21.34 8.60
N HIS A 417 13.67 -21.65 8.68
CA HIS A 417 13.14 -22.94 9.07
C HIS A 417 12.72 -23.67 7.81
N GLN A 418 13.71 -24.21 7.11
CA GLN A 418 13.52 -24.87 5.82
C GLN A 418 12.57 -26.07 5.96
N ASP A 419 11.62 -26.17 5.02
CA ASP A 419 10.63 -27.25 4.91
C ASP A 419 9.69 -27.40 6.13
N GLN A 420 9.67 -26.39 7.00
CA GLN A 420 8.73 -26.32 8.13
C GLN A 420 7.45 -25.61 7.71
N GLY A 421 6.32 -26.29 7.90
CA GLY A 421 4.99 -25.79 7.53
C GLY A 421 4.17 -25.20 8.68
N ASP A 422 4.68 -25.22 9.91
CA ASP A 422 3.92 -24.83 11.10
C ASP A 422 4.75 -23.97 12.06
N THR A 423 4.65 -22.65 11.91
CA THR A 423 5.29 -21.66 12.79
C THR A 423 4.96 -21.86 14.26
N LEU A 424 3.81 -22.44 14.58
CA LEU A 424 3.42 -22.68 15.97
C LEU A 424 4.25 -23.79 16.61
N ALA A 425 4.60 -24.84 15.85
CA ALA A 425 5.43 -25.94 16.34
C ALA A 425 6.87 -25.47 16.60
N ILE A 426 7.47 -24.79 15.63
CA ILE A 426 8.86 -24.31 15.71
C ILE A 426 9.03 -23.10 16.65
N GLY A 427 8.04 -22.20 16.70
CA GLY A 427 8.09 -20.95 17.46
C GLY A 427 7.40 -21.00 18.82
N ARG A 428 6.94 -22.19 19.25
CA ARG A 428 6.11 -22.35 20.46
C ARG A 428 6.69 -21.66 21.69
N LYS A 429 7.99 -21.84 21.94
CA LYS A 429 8.67 -21.25 23.10
C LYS A 429 8.65 -19.72 23.07
N ALA A 430 8.97 -19.12 21.93
CA ALA A 430 8.97 -17.66 21.76
C ALA A 430 7.56 -17.08 21.90
N LEU A 431 6.58 -17.73 21.27
CA LEU A 431 5.18 -17.32 21.36
C LEU A 431 4.65 -17.40 22.81
N LEU A 432 4.92 -18.49 23.52
CA LEU A 432 4.50 -18.64 24.92
C LEU A 432 5.19 -17.61 25.82
N ALA A 433 6.49 -17.38 25.64
CA ALA A 433 7.21 -16.34 26.39
C ALA A 433 6.61 -14.94 26.15
N HIS A 434 6.29 -14.62 24.89
CA HIS A 434 5.64 -13.36 24.55
C HIS A 434 4.24 -13.25 25.18
N ALA A 435 3.42 -14.32 25.10
CA ALA A 435 2.09 -14.34 25.71
C ALA A 435 2.13 -14.24 27.23
N HIS A 436 3.12 -14.85 27.90
CA HIS A 436 3.34 -14.67 29.33
C HIS A 436 3.65 -13.21 29.67
N ARG A 437 4.54 -12.56 28.91
CA ARG A 437 4.84 -11.13 29.10
C ARG A 437 3.61 -10.23 28.90
N LEU A 438 2.75 -10.53 27.91
CA LEU A 438 1.49 -9.81 27.72
C LEU A 438 0.53 -9.97 28.91
N ARG A 439 0.41 -11.19 29.43
CA ARG A 439 -0.46 -11.49 30.56
C ARG A 439 0.05 -10.84 31.85
N ASP A 440 1.36 -10.89 32.06
CA ASP A 440 2.04 -10.48 33.29
C ASP A 440 2.52 -9.02 33.22
N ALA A 441 2.09 -8.25 32.22
CA ALA A 441 2.34 -6.81 32.13
C ALA A 441 1.77 -6.08 33.36
N ALA A 442 2.40 -4.97 33.75
CA ALA A 442 2.02 -4.18 34.91
C ALA A 442 0.72 -3.39 34.68
N ASP A 443 0.50 -2.91 33.46
CA ASP A 443 -0.67 -2.11 33.09
C ASP A 443 -1.06 -2.29 31.60
N PRO A 444 -2.25 -1.82 31.18
CA PRO A 444 -2.70 -1.94 29.80
C PRO A 444 -1.81 -1.21 28.78
N ALA A 445 -1.13 -0.12 29.16
CA ALA A 445 -0.26 0.62 28.25
C ALA A 445 1.00 -0.19 27.94
N GLN A 446 1.60 -0.82 28.95
CA GLN A 446 2.70 -1.76 28.77
C GLN A 446 2.26 -2.97 27.95
N ALA A 447 1.08 -3.55 28.23
CA ALA A 447 0.56 -4.67 27.44
C ALA A 447 0.38 -4.31 25.95
N LEU A 448 -0.09 -3.10 25.63
CA LEU A 448 -0.19 -2.60 24.26
C LEU A 448 1.17 -2.38 23.61
N ALA A 449 2.16 -1.85 24.34
CA ALA A 449 3.52 -1.72 23.84
C ALA A 449 4.12 -3.09 23.50
N LEU A 450 3.92 -4.08 24.38
CA LEU A 450 4.34 -5.46 24.17
C LEU A 450 3.66 -6.08 22.96
N ALA A 451 2.40 -5.75 22.64
CA ALA A 451 1.67 -6.35 21.53
C ALA A 451 2.37 -6.22 20.15
N ASN A 452 3.30 -5.28 20.00
CA ASN A 452 4.10 -5.11 18.77
C ASN A 452 5.46 -5.82 18.79
N GLU A 453 5.77 -6.62 19.82
CA GLU A 453 7.05 -7.33 19.93
C GLU A 453 7.13 -8.59 19.08
N LEU A 454 6.05 -9.37 18.94
CA LEU A 454 6.05 -10.62 18.18
C LEU A 454 4.78 -10.74 17.35
N ARG A 455 4.92 -11.07 16.06
CA ARG A 455 3.77 -11.39 15.20
C ARG A 455 4.03 -12.59 14.31
N VAL A 456 3.01 -13.45 14.17
CA VAL A 456 2.97 -14.46 13.11
C VAL A 456 2.32 -13.84 11.87
N LEU A 457 3.02 -13.87 10.74
CA LEU A 457 2.51 -13.40 9.45
C LEU A 457 2.35 -14.59 8.52
N THR A 458 1.25 -14.62 7.75
CA THR A 458 1.00 -15.68 6.76
C THR A 458 0.48 -15.09 5.45
N ALA A 459 0.65 -15.84 4.36
CA ALA A 459 0.15 -15.44 3.05
C ALA A 459 -1.38 -15.59 2.93
N VAL A 460 -1.97 -16.55 3.65
CA VAL A 460 -3.38 -16.97 3.49
C VAL A 460 -4.22 -16.72 4.74
N ARG A 461 -5.52 -16.47 4.55
CA ARG A 461 -6.46 -16.25 5.66
C ARG A 461 -6.96 -17.56 6.25
N GLU A 462 -7.40 -18.47 5.39
CA GLU A 462 -8.02 -19.76 5.73
C GLU A 462 -7.05 -20.93 5.47
N GLY A 463 -7.46 -22.14 5.87
CA GLY A 463 -6.69 -23.37 5.71
C GLY A 463 -5.68 -23.63 6.83
N PRO A 464 -4.92 -24.74 6.79
CA PRO A 464 -4.07 -25.18 7.91
C PRO A 464 -2.99 -24.16 8.33
N GLN A 465 -2.51 -23.38 7.36
CA GLN A 465 -1.48 -22.35 7.55
C GLN A 465 -2.07 -20.92 7.52
N GLY A 466 -3.41 -20.83 7.52
CA GLY A 466 -4.16 -19.59 7.52
C GLY A 466 -4.14 -18.88 8.86
N ALA A 467 -4.25 -17.55 8.83
CA ALA A 467 -4.28 -16.72 10.02
C ALA A 467 -5.41 -17.14 10.98
N ALA A 468 -6.58 -17.50 10.47
CA ALA A 468 -7.71 -17.96 11.29
C ALA A 468 -7.37 -19.22 12.08
N THR A 469 -6.89 -20.27 11.39
CA THR A 469 -6.48 -21.54 12.01
C THR A 469 -5.34 -21.36 13.00
N LEU A 470 -4.31 -20.59 12.64
CA LEU A 470 -3.18 -20.30 13.52
C LEU A 470 -3.65 -19.61 14.80
N ASN A 471 -4.51 -18.59 14.69
CA ASN A 471 -5.07 -17.91 15.85
C ASN A 471 -5.86 -18.85 16.76
N THR A 472 -6.75 -19.67 16.21
CA THR A 472 -7.52 -20.64 17.01
C THR A 472 -6.60 -21.59 17.78
N ARG A 473 -5.55 -22.11 17.13
CA ARG A 473 -4.57 -23.01 17.76
C ARG A 473 -3.75 -22.29 18.83
N ILE A 474 -3.32 -21.06 18.58
CA ILE A 474 -2.58 -20.23 19.54
C ILE A 474 -3.44 -19.97 20.78
N GLU A 475 -4.67 -19.52 20.60
CA GLU A 475 -5.56 -19.24 21.72
C GLU A 475 -5.89 -20.49 22.53
N ALA A 476 -6.11 -21.63 21.88
CA ALA A 476 -6.34 -22.90 22.57
C ALA A 476 -5.15 -23.28 23.47
N LEU A 477 -3.92 -23.07 22.97
CA LEU A 477 -2.70 -23.28 23.76
C LEU A 477 -2.61 -22.31 24.95
N LEU A 478 -2.96 -21.04 24.76
CA LEU A 478 -2.86 -20.02 25.80
C LEU A 478 -3.94 -20.15 26.90
N ARG A 479 -5.11 -20.67 26.55
CA ARG A 479 -6.19 -20.94 27.53
C ARG A 479 -5.95 -22.19 28.38
N GLY A 480 -5.02 -23.06 27.97
CA GLY A 480 -4.68 -24.27 28.73
C GLY A 480 -5.84 -25.26 28.88
N GLY A 481 -6.72 -25.36 27.89
CA GLY A 481 -7.82 -26.34 27.89
C GLY A 481 -8.98 -26.04 28.85
N ARG A 482 -9.06 -24.83 29.42
CA ARG A 482 -10.22 -24.40 30.20
C ARG A 482 -11.39 -24.11 29.27
N ASP A 483 -12.47 -24.89 29.38
CA ASP A 483 -13.76 -24.55 28.78
C ASP A 483 -14.28 -23.26 29.43
N GLY A 484 -14.42 -22.22 28.62
CA GLY A 484 -14.79 -20.90 29.10
C GLY A 484 -14.58 -19.79 28.07
N SER A 485 -15.12 -18.63 28.41
CA SER A 485 -15.15 -17.37 27.67
C SER A 485 -14.03 -17.19 26.63
N PRO A 486 -14.33 -16.68 25.41
CA PRO A 486 -13.29 -16.33 24.45
C PRO A 486 -12.30 -15.29 24.97
N TRP A 487 -12.66 -14.57 26.03
CA TRP A 487 -11.89 -13.47 26.61
C TRP A 487 -10.95 -13.96 27.71
N PHE A 488 -9.64 -13.72 27.53
CA PHE A 488 -8.61 -14.01 28.52
C PHE A 488 -7.56 -12.88 28.56
N GLN A 489 -6.87 -12.74 29.70
CA GLN A 489 -5.84 -11.72 29.90
C GLN A 489 -4.65 -11.94 28.96
N GLY A 490 -4.23 -10.89 28.25
CA GLY A 490 -3.18 -10.92 27.23
C GLY A 490 -3.66 -11.34 25.84
N ARG A 491 -4.97 -11.59 25.62
CA ARG A 491 -5.54 -11.85 24.29
C ARG A 491 -5.34 -10.63 23.39
N LEU A 492 -4.75 -10.83 22.21
CA LEU A 492 -4.63 -9.78 21.21
C LEU A 492 -5.86 -9.76 20.29
N LEU A 493 -6.36 -8.55 20.00
CA LEU A 493 -7.54 -8.30 19.17
C LEU A 493 -7.16 -7.49 17.94
N LEU A 494 -7.82 -7.75 16.82
CA LEU A 494 -7.69 -7.00 15.58
C LEU A 494 -9.08 -6.54 15.12
N ILE A 495 -9.31 -5.24 15.04
CA ILE A 495 -10.55 -4.70 14.49
C ILE A 495 -10.59 -4.97 13.00
N THR A 496 -11.72 -5.50 12.51
CA THR A 496 -11.91 -5.86 11.09
C THR A 496 -12.90 -4.95 10.37
N GLU A 497 -13.60 -4.09 11.11
CA GLU A 497 -14.57 -3.14 10.57
C GLU A 497 -14.43 -1.77 11.23
N ASN A 498 -14.53 -0.70 10.43
CA ASN A 498 -14.46 0.67 10.93
C ASN A 498 -15.68 1.00 11.79
N SER A 499 -15.45 1.52 12.99
CA SER A 499 -16.48 2.04 13.87
C SER A 499 -16.18 3.47 14.28
N TYR A 500 -16.86 4.42 13.64
CA TYR A 500 -16.72 5.85 13.92
C TYR A 500 -17.20 6.21 15.34
N ARG A 501 -18.25 5.53 15.83
CA ARG A 501 -18.75 5.70 17.20
C ARG A 501 -17.67 5.42 18.24
N HIS A 502 -16.92 4.34 18.06
CA HIS A 502 -15.84 3.94 18.99
C HIS A 502 -14.49 4.58 18.64
N ARG A 503 -14.38 5.24 17.47
CA ARG A 503 -13.11 5.66 16.87
C ARG A 503 -12.11 4.51 16.85
N LEU A 504 -12.56 3.35 16.39
CA LEU A 504 -11.76 2.15 16.15
C LEU A 504 -11.85 1.82 14.66
N PHE A 505 -10.74 1.51 14.02
CA PHE A 505 -10.64 1.34 12.58
C PHE A 505 -10.09 -0.04 12.22
N ASN A 506 -10.44 -0.53 11.04
CA ASN A 506 -9.94 -1.79 10.51
C ASN A 506 -8.41 -1.79 10.50
N GLY A 507 -7.83 -2.78 11.17
CA GLY A 507 -6.39 -2.88 11.41
C GLY A 507 -5.98 -2.54 12.84
N ASP A 508 -6.78 -1.83 13.63
CA ASP A 508 -6.41 -1.46 15.00
C ASP A 508 -6.22 -2.71 15.87
N VAL A 509 -5.11 -2.78 16.62
CA VAL A 509 -4.86 -3.88 17.56
C VAL A 509 -5.09 -3.42 18.98
N GLY A 510 -5.83 -4.25 19.70
CA GLY A 510 -6.05 -4.08 21.12
C GLY A 510 -5.55 -5.29 21.90
N VAL A 511 -5.57 -5.17 23.23
CA VAL A 511 -5.25 -6.24 24.15
C VAL A 511 -6.34 -6.36 25.22
N CYS A 512 -6.74 -7.59 25.53
CA CYS A 512 -7.60 -7.84 26.67
C CYS A 512 -6.77 -7.80 27.95
N PHE A 513 -7.11 -6.90 28.85
CA PHE A 513 -6.39 -6.70 30.10
C PHE A 513 -7.34 -6.29 31.22
N ALA A 514 -7.07 -6.76 32.44
CA ALA A 514 -7.92 -6.47 33.59
C ALA A 514 -7.70 -5.02 34.06
N ASP A 515 -8.78 -4.29 34.35
CA ASP A 515 -8.67 -2.99 35.01
C ASP A 515 -8.25 -3.13 36.49
N ALA A 516 -8.12 -2.00 37.18
CA ALA A 516 -7.77 -1.96 38.61
C ALA A 516 -8.79 -2.69 39.51
N HIS A 517 -9.99 -2.98 39.01
CA HIS A 517 -11.05 -3.71 39.71
C HIS A 517 -11.10 -5.19 39.31
N GLY A 518 -10.15 -5.67 38.51
CA GLY A 518 -10.09 -7.06 38.03
C GLY A 518 -11.05 -7.38 36.89
N LYS A 519 -11.73 -6.38 36.31
CA LYS A 519 -12.65 -6.58 35.19
C LYS A 519 -11.87 -6.61 33.88
N LEU A 520 -12.04 -7.69 33.12
CA LEU A 520 -11.38 -7.83 31.82
C LEU A 520 -12.04 -6.91 30.78
N LEU A 521 -11.25 -5.97 30.25
CA LEU A 521 -11.66 -5.02 29.22
C LEU A 521 -10.74 -5.15 28.00
N ALA A 522 -11.21 -4.67 26.85
CA ALA A 522 -10.39 -4.55 25.65
C ALA A 522 -9.79 -3.13 25.59
N TRP A 523 -8.47 -3.06 25.61
CA TRP A 523 -7.72 -1.81 25.61
C TRP A 523 -7.14 -1.56 24.23
N PHE A 524 -7.28 -0.33 23.75
CA PHE A 524 -6.73 0.16 22.48
C PHE A 524 -5.93 1.44 22.72
N PRO A 525 -4.99 1.79 21.83
CA PRO A 525 -4.32 3.09 21.89
C PRO A 525 -5.32 4.26 21.98
N GLY A 526 -4.98 5.24 22.83
CA GLY A 526 -5.72 6.50 22.96
C GLY A 526 -5.08 7.64 22.19
N GLU A 527 -5.64 8.84 22.33
CA GLU A 527 -5.14 10.05 21.65
C GLU A 527 -3.83 10.57 22.27
N ALA A 528 -3.63 10.31 23.57
CA ALA A 528 -2.39 10.63 24.27
C ALA A 528 -1.54 9.36 24.47
N GLU A 529 -0.23 9.52 24.31
CA GLU A 529 0.75 8.46 24.55
C GLU A 529 0.64 7.96 26.00
N GLY A 530 0.56 6.63 26.18
CA GLY A 530 0.40 6.01 27.51
C GLY A 530 -1.01 6.09 28.11
N ALA A 531 -2.00 6.66 27.43
CA ALA A 531 -3.38 6.76 27.91
C ALA A 531 -4.35 5.88 27.08
N PRO A 532 -4.35 4.55 27.29
CA PRO A 532 -5.18 3.65 26.49
C PRO A 532 -6.68 3.80 26.81
N ARG A 533 -7.51 3.50 25.80
CA ARG A 533 -8.98 3.54 25.89
C ARG A 533 -9.51 2.14 26.13
N ALA A 534 -10.37 1.99 27.15
CA ALA A 534 -11.01 0.73 27.48
C ALA A 534 -12.40 0.61 26.86
N PHE A 535 -12.73 -0.59 26.38
CA PHE A 535 -14.05 -0.95 25.89
C PHE A 535 -14.48 -2.28 26.48
N HIS A 536 -15.77 -2.41 26.77
CA HIS A 536 -16.32 -3.72 27.09
C HIS A 536 -16.24 -4.62 25.85
N PRO A 537 -15.81 -5.88 25.96
CA PRO A 537 -15.64 -6.74 24.78
C PRO A 537 -16.90 -6.89 23.91
N ALA A 538 -18.09 -6.92 24.53
CA ALA A 538 -19.37 -6.98 23.82
C ALA A 538 -19.76 -5.68 23.08
N ALA A 539 -19.08 -4.56 23.33
CA ALA A 539 -19.33 -3.28 22.65
C ALA A 539 -18.40 -3.07 21.43
N LEU A 540 -17.44 -3.97 21.21
CA LEU A 540 -16.51 -3.85 20.10
C LEU A 540 -17.23 -4.07 18.76
N PRO A 541 -16.81 -3.38 17.69
CA PRO A 541 -17.22 -3.73 16.33
C PRO A 541 -16.65 -5.12 15.94
N ALA A 542 -16.92 -5.56 14.71
CA ALA A 542 -16.35 -6.80 14.20
C ALA A 542 -14.83 -6.84 14.40
N HIS A 543 -14.35 -7.95 14.99
CA HIS A 543 -12.97 -8.13 15.37
C HIS A 543 -12.58 -9.61 15.31
N ASP A 544 -11.30 -9.84 15.05
CA ASP A 544 -10.66 -11.16 15.03
C ASP A 544 -9.53 -11.22 16.09
N SER A 545 -8.98 -12.41 16.29
CA SER A 545 -7.71 -12.58 17.00
C SER A 545 -6.56 -11.99 16.19
N ALA A 546 -5.53 -11.49 16.87
CA ALA A 546 -4.41 -10.84 16.21
C ALA A 546 -3.08 -11.59 16.28
N PHE A 547 -2.92 -12.69 17.03
CA PHE A 547 -1.61 -13.37 17.18
C PHE A 547 -0.96 -13.73 15.84
N ALA A 548 -1.79 -14.17 14.89
CA ALA A 548 -1.46 -14.34 13.49
C ALA A 548 -2.31 -13.40 12.61
N MET A 549 -1.71 -12.85 11.55
CA MET A 549 -2.44 -12.08 10.53
C MET A 549 -1.85 -12.29 9.15
N THR A 550 -2.61 -11.89 8.12
CA THR A 550 -2.09 -11.94 6.75
C THR A 550 -1.08 -10.84 6.51
N VAL A 551 -0.12 -11.06 5.60
CA VAL A 551 0.86 -10.03 5.20
C VAL A 551 0.18 -8.73 4.74
N HIS A 552 -0.95 -8.84 4.01
CA HIS A 552 -1.78 -7.70 3.60
C HIS A 552 -2.25 -6.86 4.81
N LYS A 553 -2.77 -7.52 5.86
CA LYS A 553 -3.25 -6.83 7.07
C LYS A 553 -2.11 -6.22 7.91
N ALA A 554 -0.88 -6.70 7.72
CA ALA A 554 0.31 -6.18 8.39
C ALA A 554 0.96 -4.98 7.67
N GLN A 555 0.47 -4.56 6.50
CA GLN A 555 0.98 -3.37 5.81
C GLN A 555 0.87 -2.12 6.69
N GLY A 556 1.91 -1.27 6.65
CA GLY A 556 2.03 -0.10 7.52
C GLY A 556 2.33 -0.41 9.00
N SER A 557 2.39 -1.69 9.41
CA SER A 557 2.81 -2.12 10.76
C SER A 557 4.23 -2.65 10.76
N GLU A 558 4.87 -2.67 11.92
CA GLU A 558 6.19 -3.27 12.15
C GLU A 558 6.22 -3.96 13.51
N TYR A 559 6.98 -5.04 13.60
CA TYR A 559 7.07 -5.87 14.79
C TYR A 559 8.54 -6.12 15.15
N GLY A 560 8.83 -6.29 16.45
CA GLY A 560 10.19 -6.64 16.88
C GLY A 560 10.65 -7.95 16.21
N GLN A 561 9.88 -9.00 16.42
CA GLN A 561 10.06 -10.32 15.83
C GLN A 561 8.90 -10.69 14.91
N VAL A 562 9.23 -11.18 13.71
CA VAL A 562 8.25 -11.70 12.74
C VAL A 562 8.49 -13.18 12.48
N TRP A 563 7.43 -13.98 12.60
CA TRP A 563 7.38 -15.36 12.14
C TRP A 563 6.58 -15.43 10.85
N LEU A 564 7.26 -15.44 9.70
CA LEU A 564 6.64 -15.47 8.38
C LEU A 564 6.41 -16.91 7.91
N GLN A 565 5.15 -17.35 7.92
CA GLN A 565 4.69 -18.63 7.40
C GLN A 565 4.37 -18.54 5.92
N LEU A 566 5.16 -19.21 5.08
CA LEU A 566 4.80 -19.49 3.70
C LEU A 566 3.95 -20.77 3.60
N PRO A 567 3.01 -20.85 2.64
CA PRO A 567 2.29 -22.07 2.34
C PRO A 567 3.23 -23.25 2.01
N LEU A 568 2.83 -24.49 2.33
CA LEU A 568 3.59 -25.70 1.97
C LEU A 568 3.46 -26.06 0.48
N ARG A 569 2.37 -25.63 -0.13
CA ARG A 569 2.07 -25.84 -1.55
C ARG A 569 2.01 -24.50 -2.26
N GLU A 570 2.16 -24.55 -3.57
CA GLU A 570 1.99 -23.39 -4.40
C GLU A 570 0.63 -22.72 -4.15
N ASN A 571 0.64 -21.41 -3.94
CA ASN A 571 -0.56 -20.60 -3.78
C ASN A 571 -0.45 -19.34 -4.63
N ARG A 572 -1.54 -18.91 -5.27
CA ARG A 572 -1.57 -17.75 -6.18
C ARG A 572 -1.37 -16.42 -5.50
N VAL A 573 -1.67 -16.34 -4.20
CA VAL A 573 -1.40 -15.13 -3.43
C VAL A 573 0.10 -14.86 -3.29
N LEU A 574 0.95 -15.88 -3.49
CA LEU A 574 2.39 -15.73 -3.41
C LEU A 574 2.96 -14.95 -4.59
N SER A 575 3.76 -13.97 -4.24
CA SER A 575 4.53 -13.10 -5.13
C SER A 575 5.78 -12.64 -4.38
N ARG A 576 6.77 -12.16 -5.12
CA ARG A 576 7.97 -11.57 -4.52
C ARG A 576 7.62 -10.37 -3.65
N GLU A 577 6.62 -9.57 -4.03
CA GLU A 577 6.17 -8.40 -3.28
C GLU A 577 5.53 -8.81 -1.95
N LEU A 578 4.78 -9.93 -1.90
CA LEU A 578 4.24 -10.47 -0.64
C LEU A 578 5.38 -10.92 0.29
N VAL A 579 6.34 -11.67 -0.25
CA VAL A 579 7.50 -12.15 0.53
C VAL A 579 8.30 -10.95 1.05
N TYR A 580 8.68 -10.02 0.18
CA TYR A 580 9.38 -8.79 0.54
C TYR A 580 8.65 -7.99 1.61
N THR A 581 7.34 -7.78 1.45
CA THR A 581 6.52 -7.05 2.41
C THR A 581 6.54 -7.73 3.77
N GLY A 582 6.34 -9.05 3.81
CA GLY A 582 6.34 -9.85 5.04
C GLY A 582 7.69 -9.83 5.77
N LEU A 583 8.79 -10.02 5.03
CA LEU A 583 10.16 -9.99 5.57
C LEU A 583 10.45 -8.63 6.23
N THR A 584 10.10 -7.54 5.54
CA THR A 584 10.40 -6.17 5.99
C THR A 584 9.49 -5.64 7.10
N ARG A 585 8.55 -6.46 7.60
CA ARG A 585 7.80 -6.13 8.83
C ARG A 585 8.64 -6.34 10.10
N ALA A 586 9.74 -7.09 10.02
CA ALA A 586 10.64 -7.35 11.15
C ALA A 586 11.55 -6.15 11.45
N ARG A 587 11.74 -5.84 12.75
CA ARG A 587 12.69 -4.82 13.22
C ARG A 587 13.96 -5.42 13.83
N ASP A 588 13.81 -6.49 14.59
CA ASP A 588 14.88 -7.09 15.38
C ASP A 588 15.18 -8.53 14.96
N SER A 589 14.17 -9.31 14.59
CA SER A 589 14.36 -10.70 14.19
C SER A 589 13.29 -11.20 13.21
N LEU A 590 13.73 -12.00 12.24
CA LEU A 590 12.90 -12.64 11.24
C LEU A 590 13.08 -14.16 11.32
N HIS A 591 11.97 -14.88 11.46
CA HIS A 591 11.88 -16.31 11.29
C HIS A 591 11.04 -16.64 10.05
N LEU A 592 11.67 -17.16 9.01
CA LEU A 592 10.99 -17.58 7.77
C LEU A 592 10.73 -19.08 7.81
N ALA A 593 9.47 -19.51 7.70
CA ALA A 593 9.08 -20.92 7.62
C ALA A 593 8.50 -21.22 6.24
N GLY A 594 9.11 -22.16 5.52
CA GLY A 594 8.70 -22.53 4.16
C GLY A 594 9.77 -23.32 3.42
N SER A 595 9.37 -24.00 2.34
CA SER A 595 10.29 -24.78 1.51
C SER A 595 11.05 -23.88 0.52
N ALA A 596 12.21 -24.38 0.06
CA ALA A 596 12.98 -23.71 -0.98
C ALA A 596 12.17 -23.54 -2.27
N GLN A 597 11.43 -24.59 -2.65
CA GLN A 597 10.60 -24.60 -3.86
C GLN A 597 9.50 -23.53 -3.81
N VAL A 598 8.83 -23.36 -2.67
CA VAL A 598 7.78 -22.33 -2.54
C VAL A 598 8.39 -20.93 -2.60
N LEU A 599 9.56 -20.73 -2.00
CA LEU A 599 10.26 -19.44 -2.07
C LEU A 599 10.67 -19.12 -3.52
N GLU A 600 11.24 -20.08 -4.26
CA GLU A 600 11.58 -19.92 -5.68
C GLU A 600 10.34 -19.55 -6.51
N LEU A 601 9.23 -20.28 -6.32
CA LEU A 601 7.96 -20.00 -7.01
C LEU A 601 7.41 -18.61 -6.67
N ALA A 602 7.49 -18.20 -5.41
CA ALA A 602 7.05 -16.87 -4.99
C ALA A 602 7.92 -15.77 -5.61
N LEU A 603 9.24 -15.94 -5.61
CA LEU A 603 10.18 -14.95 -6.12
C LEU A 603 10.16 -14.82 -7.66
N ALA A 604 9.81 -15.88 -8.36
CA ALA A 604 9.57 -15.86 -9.81
C ALA A 604 8.28 -15.12 -10.20
N ARG A 605 7.36 -14.89 -9.26
CA ARG A 605 6.06 -14.24 -9.50
C ARG A 605 6.10 -12.78 -9.11
N GLN A 606 5.58 -11.94 -10.00
CA GLN A 606 5.32 -10.53 -9.74
C GLN A 606 3.82 -10.32 -9.56
N ALA A 607 3.43 -9.49 -8.60
CA ALA A 607 2.06 -9.00 -8.46
C ALA A 607 1.72 -7.99 -9.57
N ALA A 608 1.76 -8.42 -10.84
CA ALA A 608 1.51 -7.55 -11.98
C ALA A 608 0.01 -7.34 -12.22
N ARG A 609 -0.39 -6.09 -12.44
CA ARG A 609 -1.78 -5.70 -12.72
C ARG A 609 -1.93 -5.10 -14.10
N TRP A 610 -2.98 -5.49 -14.81
CA TRP A 610 -3.33 -4.86 -16.08
C TRP A 610 -3.95 -3.48 -15.82
N SER A 611 -3.34 -2.47 -16.42
CA SER A 611 -3.70 -1.06 -16.29
C SER A 611 -3.24 -0.32 -17.53
N GLY A 612 -3.99 0.70 -17.92
CA GLY A 612 -3.63 1.63 -19.01
C GLY A 612 -3.27 3.01 -18.48
N LEU A 613 -3.08 3.16 -17.16
CA LEU A 613 -2.80 4.44 -16.54
C LEU A 613 -1.46 5.02 -17.00
N GLU A 614 -0.43 4.19 -17.15
CA GLU A 614 0.89 4.60 -17.65
C GLU A 614 0.80 5.29 -19.01
N ALA A 615 0.15 4.65 -19.99
CA ALA A 615 -0.03 5.21 -21.33
C ALA A 615 -0.79 6.55 -21.29
N ARG A 616 -1.76 6.71 -20.37
CA ARG A 616 -2.48 7.97 -20.18
C ARG A 616 -1.63 9.07 -19.58
N LEU A 617 -0.76 8.74 -18.63
CA LEU A 617 0.17 9.68 -18.01
C LEU A 617 1.24 10.15 -19.01
N GLN A 618 1.62 9.30 -19.96
CA GLN A 618 2.58 9.65 -21.01
C GLN A 618 1.95 10.45 -22.16
N ALA A 619 0.63 10.35 -22.35
CA ALA A 619 -0.10 11.00 -23.44
C ALA A 619 -0.66 12.39 -23.11
N GLY A 620 -0.83 12.70 -21.82
CA GLY A 620 -1.12 14.06 -21.36
C GLY A 620 0.15 14.87 -21.25
#